data_AF-A0A8H7D141-F1
#
_entry.id   AF-A0A8H7D141-F1
#
_cell.length_a   1.000
_cell.length_b   1.000
_cell.length_c   1.000
_cell.angle_alpha   90.00
_cell.angle_beta   90.00
_cell.angle_gamma   90.00
#
_symmetry.space_group_name_H-M   'P 1'
#
loop_
_entity.id
_entity.type
_entity.pdbx_description
1 polymer ?
#
loop_
_entity_poly.entity_id
_entity_poly.type
_entity_poly.pdbx_seq_one_letter_code
_entity_poly.pdbx_strand_id
1 'polypeptide(L)'
;MVLTGAGISVSCGIPDFRSRDGLYASLKERGEYDLDDPQQMFDIRYFRENPAVFYQIYPSNFVPSPCHRFIKLIEDKNKASAACTAPLLSLLSSFPNHLLHFQNYTQNIDGLHTLAGVTRVLECHGSFATATCILCQRQVPGSEIEADIMAQKVPICTVCNAPRAASPNKKGKKKSKKKAKGGWDSDEEDESDGPTYPPGIMKPDITFFGEKLKDHFDHSLAADRSQVDLLLVVGTSLKVSPVADILCHLPHSVPQILINKTPVRHINPDIILLGNADTIIAHLCSKLGWDLPPPTVQLSETPPELLQTRKRSAADVHALEEPRRVGESHVFLFDGADLLSGEWLKNIERQSSVERDMDQPYDNGVKRQKNRVVM
;
A
#
# COMPACT_ATOMS: atom_id res chain seq x y z
N MET A 1 13.96 -8.07 -0.61
CA MET A 1 13.09 -6.95 -0.17
C MET A 1 11.66 -7.16 -0.66
N VAL A 2 10.64 -6.85 0.16
CA VAL A 2 9.22 -6.95 -0.21
C VAL A 2 8.55 -5.58 -0.09
N LEU A 3 7.88 -5.13 -1.14
CA LEU A 3 7.16 -3.86 -1.18
C LEU A 3 5.65 -4.11 -1.27
N THR A 4 4.88 -3.61 -0.31
CA THR A 4 3.44 -3.85 -0.20
C THR A 4 2.61 -2.58 -0.24
N GLY A 5 1.38 -2.68 -0.75
CA GLY A 5 0.36 -1.64 -0.65
C GLY A 5 -1.03 -2.20 -0.42
N ALA A 6 -2.05 -1.36 -0.57
CA ALA A 6 -3.40 -1.64 -0.09
C ALA A 6 -4.03 -2.94 -0.67
N GLY A 7 -3.58 -3.38 -1.84
CA GLY A 7 -4.05 -4.60 -2.49
C GLY A 7 -3.89 -5.87 -1.65
N ILE A 8 -2.93 -5.92 -0.72
CA ILE A 8 -2.78 -7.09 0.17
C ILE A 8 -3.79 -7.11 1.32
N SER A 9 -4.49 -6.01 1.57
CA SER A 9 -5.46 -5.85 2.66
C SER A 9 -6.92 -5.89 2.19
N VAL A 10 -7.16 -5.96 0.87
CA VAL A 10 -8.52 -6.02 0.29
C VAL A 10 -9.32 -7.21 0.80
N SER A 11 -8.70 -8.39 0.88
CA SER A 11 -9.35 -9.59 1.43
C SER A 11 -9.56 -9.55 2.94
N CYS A 12 -8.95 -8.59 3.64
CA CYS A 12 -9.18 -8.35 5.06
C CYS A 12 -10.46 -7.54 5.31
N GLY A 13 -11.09 -7.01 4.26
CA GLY A 13 -12.23 -6.09 4.36
C GLY A 13 -11.84 -4.60 4.32
N ILE A 14 -10.56 -4.29 4.10
CA ILE A 14 -10.07 -2.92 3.93
C ILE A 14 -10.10 -2.60 2.43
N PRO A 15 -11.00 -1.74 1.94
CA PRO A 15 -11.02 -1.39 0.53
C PRO A 15 -9.71 -0.71 0.15
N ASP A 16 -9.21 -1.01 -1.05
CA ASP A 16 -8.11 -0.23 -1.58
C ASP A 16 -8.59 1.17 -1.97
N PHE A 17 -7.67 2.09 -2.20
CA PHE A 17 -8.03 3.47 -2.52
C PHE A 17 -8.59 3.60 -3.94
N ARG A 18 -8.03 2.86 -4.90
CA ARG A 18 -8.09 3.22 -6.33
C ARG A 18 -8.83 2.23 -7.22
N SER A 19 -9.26 1.07 -6.72
CA SER A 19 -10.06 0.16 -7.55
C SER A 19 -11.45 0.74 -7.80
N ARG A 20 -12.17 0.15 -8.77
CA ARG A 20 -13.55 0.52 -9.12
C ARG A 20 -14.48 0.53 -7.91
N ASP A 21 -14.28 -0.40 -6.99
CA ASP A 21 -15.09 -0.57 -5.78
C ASP A 21 -14.30 -0.11 -4.52
N GLY A 22 -13.26 0.71 -4.72
CA GLY A 22 -12.38 1.22 -3.68
C GLY A 22 -12.93 2.44 -2.94
N LEU A 23 -12.23 2.89 -1.90
CA LEU A 23 -12.64 3.97 -1.00
C LEU A 23 -13.01 5.25 -1.77
N TYR A 24 -12.23 5.60 -2.79
CA TYR A 24 -12.44 6.81 -3.59
C TYR A 24 -13.73 6.77 -4.42
N ALA A 25 -14.09 5.60 -4.95
CA ALA A 25 -15.34 5.42 -5.67
C ALA A 25 -16.54 5.53 -4.72
N SER A 26 -16.44 4.90 -3.54
CA SER A 26 -17.51 4.94 -2.53
C SER A 26 -17.73 6.33 -1.92
N LEU A 27 -16.69 7.15 -1.77
CA LEU A 27 -16.82 8.53 -1.29
C LEU A 27 -17.47 9.43 -2.34
N LYS A 28 -17.07 9.27 -3.62
CA LYS A 28 -17.64 10.04 -4.73
C LYS A 28 -19.12 9.73 -4.97
N GLU A 29 -19.52 8.47 -4.80
CA GLU A 29 -20.92 8.05 -4.97
C GLU A 29 -21.83 8.57 -3.85
N ARG A 30 -21.34 8.64 -2.61
CA ARG A 30 -22.12 9.16 -1.47
C ARG A 30 -22.39 10.67 -1.57
N GLY A 31 -21.57 11.42 -2.30
CA GLY A 31 -21.75 12.87 -2.46
C GLY A 31 -21.70 13.66 -1.15
N GLU A 32 -21.21 13.05 -0.06
CA GLU A 32 -21.19 13.63 1.29
C GLU A 32 -20.08 14.68 1.47
N TYR A 33 -19.10 14.72 0.55
CA TYR A 33 -17.96 15.62 0.62
C TYR A 33 -17.69 16.26 -0.73
N ASP A 34 -17.50 17.58 -0.74
CA ASP A 34 -17.10 18.36 -1.91
C ASP A 34 -15.60 18.15 -2.20
N LEU A 35 -15.24 16.90 -2.48
CA LEU A 35 -13.88 16.46 -2.78
C LEU A 35 -13.74 16.28 -4.30
N ASP A 36 -13.03 17.20 -4.95
CA ASP A 36 -12.66 17.09 -6.36
C ASP A 36 -11.74 15.89 -6.62
N ASP A 37 -10.85 15.59 -5.68
CA ASP A 37 -9.96 14.42 -5.68
C ASP A 37 -10.01 13.73 -4.32
N PRO A 38 -10.46 12.47 -4.24
CA PRO A 38 -10.46 11.68 -3.01
C PRO A 38 -9.08 11.56 -2.30
N GLN A 39 -7.96 11.86 -2.97
CA GLN A 39 -6.64 11.99 -2.32
C GLN A 39 -6.58 13.15 -1.31
N GLN A 40 -7.44 14.16 -1.45
CA GLN A 40 -7.51 15.33 -0.57
C GLN A 40 -7.82 14.98 0.88
N MET A 41 -8.47 13.84 1.16
CA MET A 41 -8.69 13.37 2.54
C MET A 41 -7.38 13.13 3.32
N PHE A 42 -6.27 12.92 2.61
CA PHE A 42 -4.93 12.78 3.16
C PHE A 42 -4.06 14.01 2.89
N ASP A 43 -4.61 15.16 2.47
CA ASP A 43 -3.88 16.44 2.38
C ASP A 43 -3.90 17.13 3.75
N ILE A 44 -2.73 17.56 4.22
CA ILE A 44 -2.61 18.22 5.54
C ILE A 44 -3.42 19.52 5.65
N ARG A 45 -3.66 20.22 4.53
CA ARG A 45 -4.45 21.45 4.50
C ARG A 45 -5.93 21.11 4.67
N TYR A 46 -6.43 20.14 3.89
CA TYR A 46 -7.81 19.67 4.02
C TYR A 46 -8.09 19.11 5.41
N PHE A 47 -7.13 18.36 5.99
CA PHE A 47 -7.24 17.84 7.34
C PHE A 47 -7.41 18.92 8.42
N ARG A 48 -6.82 20.11 8.22
CA ARG A 48 -6.98 21.23 9.16
C ARG A 48 -8.37 21.86 9.10
N GLU A 49 -9.01 21.80 7.93
CA GLU A 49 -10.34 22.35 7.69
C GLU A 49 -11.43 21.35 8.09
N ASN A 50 -11.30 20.09 7.67
CA ASN A 50 -12.27 19.03 7.94
C ASN A 50 -11.62 17.69 8.37
N PRO A 51 -11.11 17.60 9.60
CA PRO A 51 -10.49 16.39 10.14
C PRO A 51 -11.44 15.20 10.29
N ALA A 52 -12.76 15.42 10.41
CA ALA A 52 -13.72 14.35 10.67
C ALA A 52 -13.75 13.29 9.57
N VAL A 53 -13.57 13.68 8.31
CA VAL A 53 -13.57 12.77 7.15
C VAL A 53 -12.51 11.68 7.30
N PHE A 54 -11.33 12.04 7.79
CA PHE A 54 -10.22 11.11 7.95
C PHE A 54 -10.51 10.06 9.04
N TYR A 55 -11.10 10.46 10.18
CA TYR A 55 -11.34 9.55 11.31
C TYR A 55 -12.48 8.56 11.08
N GLN A 56 -13.35 8.79 10.10
CA GLN A 56 -14.35 7.81 9.67
C GLN A 56 -13.73 6.55 9.07
N ILE A 57 -12.46 6.60 8.66
CA ILE A 57 -11.79 5.56 7.86
C ILE A 57 -10.82 4.74 8.74
N TYR A 58 -10.95 4.86 10.06
CA TYR A 58 -10.11 4.15 11.01
C TYR A 58 -10.28 2.63 10.90
N PRO A 59 -9.19 1.86 10.68
CA PRO A 59 -9.29 0.43 10.56
C PRO A 59 -9.47 -0.23 11.94
N SER A 60 -10.55 -1.00 12.12
CA SER A 60 -10.79 -1.75 13.35
C SER A 60 -11.14 -3.21 13.05
N ASN A 61 -10.62 -4.14 13.87
CA ASN A 61 -10.99 -5.56 13.91
C ASN A 61 -10.75 -6.37 12.63
N PHE A 62 -9.67 -6.09 11.89
CA PHE A 62 -9.32 -6.83 10.68
C PHE A 62 -8.35 -7.99 10.97
N VAL A 63 -8.50 -9.08 10.21
CA VAL A 63 -7.62 -10.26 10.29
C VAL A 63 -6.61 -10.22 9.16
N PRO A 64 -5.30 -10.48 9.40
CA PRO A 64 -4.30 -10.44 8.34
C PRO A 64 -4.55 -11.46 7.21
N SER A 65 -4.44 -11.02 5.96
CA SER A 65 -4.61 -11.85 4.77
C SER A 65 -3.54 -12.95 4.63
N PRO A 66 -3.76 -13.95 3.76
CA PRO A 66 -2.71 -14.86 3.29
C PRO A 66 -1.41 -14.15 2.88
N CYS A 67 -1.49 -12.99 2.21
CA CYS A 67 -0.31 -12.20 1.84
C CYS A 67 0.53 -11.77 3.06
N HIS A 68 -0.10 -11.25 4.12
CA HIS A 68 0.62 -10.87 5.35
C HIS A 68 1.32 -12.07 6.00
N ARG A 69 0.63 -13.21 6.03
CA ARG A 69 1.17 -14.46 6.58
C ARG A 69 2.31 -15.04 5.74
N PHE A 70 2.24 -14.87 4.42
CA PHE A 70 3.33 -15.21 3.52
C PHE A 70 4.57 -14.36 3.76
N ILE A 71 4.41 -13.05 3.98
CA ILE A 71 5.52 -12.15 4.34
C ILE A 71 6.18 -12.59 5.64
N LYS A 72 5.38 -12.98 6.65
CA LYS A 72 5.90 -13.58 7.89
C LYS A 72 6.66 -14.88 7.63
N LEU A 73 6.12 -15.74 6.77
CA LEU A 73 6.77 -17.00 6.40
C LEU A 73 8.10 -16.78 5.68
N ILE A 74 8.21 -15.78 4.80
CA ILE A 74 9.48 -15.37 4.20
C ILE A 74 10.47 -14.94 5.27
N GLU A 75 10.06 -14.09 6.22
CA GLU A 75 10.90 -13.64 7.33
C GLU A 75 11.42 -14.82 8.17
N ASP A 76 10.55 -15.78 8.50
CA ASP A 76 10.93 -16.94 9.31
C ASP A 76 11.91 -17.86 8.60
N LYS A 77 11.68 -18.11 7.31
CA LYS A 77 12.60 -18.93 6.50
C LYS A 77 13.95 -18.25 6.29
N ASN A 78 13.94 -16.92 6.16
CA ASN A 78 15.16 -16.11 6.11
C ASN A 78 15.96 -16.24 7.42
N LYS A 79 15.31 -16.08 8.58
CA LYS A 79 15.91 -16.27 9.90
C LYS A 79 16.44 -17.69 10.10
N ALA A 80 15.69 -18.71 9.70
CA ALA A 80 16.11 -20.10 9.79
C ALA A 80 17.35 -20.40 8.93
N SER A 81 17.42 -19.85 7.72
CA SER A 81 18.56 -20.00 6.80
C SER A 81 19.82 -19.33 7.36
N ALA A 82 19.68 -18.18 8.02
CA ALA A 82 20.76 -17.52 8.73
C ALA A 82 21.23 -18.29 9.98
N ALA A 83 20.33 -18.97 10.68
CA ALA A 83 20.67 -19.76 11.87
C ALA A 83 21.42 -21.06 11.52
N CYS A 84 21.02 -21.77 10.46
CA CYS A 84 21.65 -23.03 10.03
C CYS A 84 23.07 -22.84 9.48
N THR A 85 23.41 -21.65 9.01
CA THR A 85 24.73 -21.34 8.44
C THR A 85 25.76 -20.93 9.50
N ALA A 86 25.34 -20.56 10.71
CA ALA A 86 26.21 -20.04 11.77
C ALA A 86 27.31 -20.99 12.29
N PRO A 87 27.13 -22.33 12.41
CA PRO A 87 28.19 -23.19 12.93
C PRO A 87 29.33 -23.45 11.93
N LEU A 88 29.05 -23.40 10.62
CA LEU A 88 30.01 -23.74 9.55
C LEU A 88 30.64 -22.50 8.89
N LEU A 89 29.95 -21.35 8.85
CA LEU A 89 30.51 -20.10 8.29
C LEU A 89 31.66 -19.50 9.10
N SER A 90 31.78 -19.85 10.40
CA SER A 90 32.92 -19.47 11.24
C SER A 90 34.26 -19.99 10.70
N LEU A 91 34.25 -21.06 9.88
CA LEU A 91 35.43 -21.70 9.31
C LEU A 91 35.73 -21.27 7.86
N LEU A 92 34.81 -20.57 7.19
CA LEU A 92 34.91 -20.20 5.76
C LEU A 92 34.85 -18.68 5.57
N SER A 93 35.61 -17.94 6.38
CA SER A 93 35.72 -16.48 6.41
C SER A 93 36.38 -15.85 5.16
N SER A 94 36.22 -16.44 3.97
CA SER A 94 36.74 -15.92 2.70
C SER A 94 35.65 -15.59 1.67
N PHE A 95 34.37 -15.82 1.98
CA PHE A 95 33.26 -15.30 1.19
C PHE A 95 32.49 -14.26 2.01
N PRO A 96 32.50 -12.97 1.62
CA PRO A 96 31.81 -11.94 2.36
C PRO A 96 30.29 -12.14 2.22
N ASN A 97 29.65 -12.45 3.35
CA ASN A 97 28.32 -11.98 3.73
C ASN A 97 27.19 -12.17 2.71
N HIS A 98 26.74 -13.40 2.47
CA HIS A 98 25.40 -13.67 1.96
C HIS A 98 24.42 -13.93 3.13
N LEU A 99 24.45 -13.08 4.17
CA LEU A 99 23.34 -13.04 5.13
C LEU A 99 22.13 -12.55 4.35
N LEU A 100 21.15 -13.43 4.13
CA LEU A 100 19.89 -13.11 3.46
C LEU A 100 19.24 -11.93 4.20
N HIS A 101 19.26 -10.74 3.62
CA HIS A 101 18.64 -9.56 4.20
C HIS A 101 17.16 -9.50 3.79
N PHE A 102 16.25 -9.60 4.76
CA PHE A 102 14.83 -9.42 4.53
C PHE A 102 14.35 -8.08 5.12
N GLN A 103 13.61 -7.30 4.36
CA GLN A 103 12.89 -6.13 4.85
C GLN A 103 11.60 -5.98 4.06
N ASN A 104 10.49 -5.74 4.76
CA ASN A 104 9.23 -5.35 4.14
C ASN A 104 9.02 -3.84 4.25
N TYR A 105 8.80 -3.19 3.12
CA TYR A 105 8.37 -1.80 3.02
C TYR A 105 6.88 -1.81 2.74
N THR A 106 6.08 -1.19 3.60
CA THR A 106 4.62 -1.13 3.43
C THR A 106 4.14 0.30 3.29
N GLN A 107 3.27 0.53 2.30
CA GLN A 107 2.52 1.78 2.12
C GLN A 107 1.26 1.81 3.00
N ASN A 108 0.89 0.67 3.59
CA ASN A 108 -0.30 0.56 4.42
C ASN A 108 -0.06 1.14 5.81
N ILE A 109 -1.14 1.63 6.40
CA ILE A 109 -1.20 2.20 7.74
C ILE A 109 -2.06 1.33 8.69
N ASP A 110 -2.47 0.14 8.23
CA ASP A 110 -3.46 -0.73 8.87
C ASP A 110 -2.91 -1.57 10.04
N GLY A 111 -1.58 -1.65 10.20
CA GLY A 111 -0.93 -2.43 11.25
C GLY A 111 -1.01 -3.95 11.09
N LEU A 112 -1.55 -4.45 9.96
CA LEU A 112 -1.79 -5.88 9.76
C LEU A 112 -0.50 -6.71 9.64
N HIS A 113 0.61 -6.11 9.20
CA HIS A 113 1.93 -6.74 9.19
C HIS A 113 2.39 -7.10 10.60
N THR A 114 2.28 -6.15 11.53
CA THR A 114 2.63 -6.33 12.94
C THR A 114 1.70 -7.36 13.59
N LEU A 115 0.39 -7.33 13.28
CA LEU A 115 -0.58 -8.31 13.75
C LEU A 115 -0.30 -9.73 13.20
N ALA A 116 0.21 -9.84 11.97
CA ALA A 116 0.71 -11.10 11.41
C ALA A 116 2.05 -11.55 12.03
N GLY A 117 2.65 -10.75 12.90
CA GLY A 117 3.90 -11.03 13.60
C GLY A 117 5.16 -10.69 12.80
N VAL A 118 5.05 -9.96 11.68
CA VAL A 118 6.22 -9.53 10.89
C VAL A 118 7.01 -8.52 11.72
N THR A 119 8.28 -8.83 11.99
CA THR A 119 9.13 -7.96 12.83
C THR A 119 9.92 -6.94 12.03
N ARG A 120 10.30 -7.27 10.79
CA ARG A 120 11.09 -6.44 9.88
C ARG A 120 10.18 -5.76 8.86
N VAL A 121 9.34 -4.86 9.37
CA VAL A 121 8.43 -4.01 8.59
C VAL A 121 8.82 -2.54 8.75
N LEU A 122 8.80 -1.80 7.64
CA LEU A 122 8.98 -0.36 7.58
C LEU A 122 7.69 0.26 7.03
N GLU A 123 6.98 0.97 7.90
CA GLU A 123 5.75 1.67 7.59
C GLU A 123 6.08 3.01 6.91
N CYS A 124 6.11 2.99 5.57
CA CYS A 124 6.61 4.11 4.76
C CYS A 124 5.78 5.37 4.97
N HIS A 125 4.46 5.21 5.11
CA HIS A 125 3.53 6.31 5.34
C HIS A 125 3.16 6.47 6.82
N GLY A 126 3.93 5.90 7.75
CA GLY A 126 3.63 5.93 9.18
C GLY A 126 2.49 4.99 9.59
N SER A 127 1.96 5.20 10.78
CA SER A 127 0.94 4.33 11.38
C SER A 127 0.16 5.03 12.49
N PHE A 128 -0.85 4.35 13.00
CA PHE A 128 -1.65 4.80 14.15
C PHE A 128 -0.97 4.54 15.51
N ALA A 129 0.30 4.12 15.55
CA ALA A 129 1.00 3.81 16.80
C ALA A 129 1.08 5.00 17.76
N THR A 130 1.23 6.20 17.20
CA THR A 130 1.34 7.47 17.93
C THR A 130 0.54 8.55 17.21
N ALA A 131 0.20 9.61 17.93
CA ALA A 131 -0.46 10.79 17.39
C ALA A 131 0.16 12.08 17.93
N THR A 132 0.28 13.08 17.07
CA THR A 132 0.93 14.35 17.37
C THR A 132 -0.06 15.50 17.23
N CYS A 133 -0.07 16.41 18.20
CA CYS A 133 -0.85 17.64 18.10
C CYS A 133 -0.30 18.53 16.98
N ILE A 134 -1.16 18.93 16.04
CA ILE A 134 -0.76 19.79 14.91
C ILE A 134 -0.29 21.20 15.32
N LEU A 135 -0.61 21.64 16.55
CA LEU A 135 -0.16 22.94 17.08
C LEU A 135 1.08 22.84 17.96
N CYS A 136 0.98 22.12 19.07
CA CYS A 136 2.03 22.11 20.10
C CYS A 136 3.05 21.00 19.92
N GLN A 137 2.86 20.14 18.91
CA GLN A 137 3.74 19.01 18.60
C GLN A 137 3.88 17.99 19.75
N ARG A 138 2.95 18.02 20.72
CA ARG A 138 2.89 16.99 21.76
C ARG A 138 2.47 15.67 21.13
N GLN A 139 3.33 14.67 21.26
CA GLN A 139 3.04 13.30 20.86
C GLN A 139 2.40 12.51 22.02
N VAL A 140 1.44 11.66 21.69
CA VAL A 140 0.79 10.70 22.60
C VAL A 140 0.74 9.32 21.92
N PRO A 141 0.63 8.22 22.69
CA PRO A 141 0.30 6.90 22.16
C PRO A 141 -1.05 6.92 21.43
N GLY A 142 -1.17 6.18 20.32
CA GLY A 142 -2.42 6.08 19.55
C GLY A 142 -3.60 5.54 20.35
N SER A 143 -3.34 4.69 21.35
CA SER A 143 -4.36 4.20 22.29
C SER A 143 -5.07 5.30 23.07
N GLU A 144 -4.46 6.48 23.24
CA GLU A 144 -5.11 7.61 23.91
C GLU A 144 -6.20 8.28 23.06
N ILE A 145 -6.08 8.22 21.73
CA ILE A 145 -7.06 8.81 20.81
C ILE A 145 -8.04 7.79 20.24
N GLU A 146 -7.80 6.50 20.45
CA GLU A 146 -8.61 5.40 19.92
C GLU A 146 -10.08 5.50 20.35
N ALA A 147 -10.35 5.80 21.63
CA ALA A 147 -11.71 5.92 22.14
C ALA A 147 -12.51 7.04 21.46
N ASP A 148 -11.87 8.19 21.18
CA ASP A 148 -12.49 9.30 20.47
C ASP A 148 -12.80 8.92 19.02
N ILE A 149 -11.86 8.25 18.35
CA ILE A 149 -12.02 7.79 16.97
C ILE A 149 -13.15 6.78 16.85
N MET A 150 -13.21 5.79 17.75
CA MET A 150 -14.29 4.80 17.79
C MET A 150 -15.65 5.44 18.05
N ALA A 151 -15.68 6.53 18.80
CA ALA A 151 -16.87 7.34 19.03
C ALA A 151 -17.21 8.30 17.88
N GLN A 152 -16.48 8.24 16.75
CA GLN A 152 -16.61 9.15 15.61
C GLN A 152 -16.43 10.63 16.00
N LYS A 153 -15.53 10.89 16.96
CA LYS A 153 -15.16 12.22 17.43
C LYS A 153 -13.75 12.54 17.02
N VAL A 154 -13.52 13.80 16.66
CA VAL A 154 -12.18 14.31 16.35
C VAL A 154 -11.38 14.41 17.66
N PRO A 155 -10.26 13.69 17.80
CA PRO A 155 -9.45 13.73 19.00
C PRO A 155 -8.75 15.10 19.14
N ILE A 156 -8.90 15.71 20.31
CA ILE A 156 -8.42 17.07 20.58
C ILE A 156 -7.27 17.06 21.60
N CYS A 157 -6.33 17.98 21.43
CA CYS A 157 -5.21 18.14 22.34
C CYS A 157 -5.68 18.72 23.67
N THR A 158 -5.44 17.98 24.76
CA THR A 158 -5.79 18.39 26.12
C THR A 158 -5.02 19.62 26.61
N VAL A 159 -3.85 19.90 26.05
CA VAL A 159 -3.03 21.07 26.42
C VAL A 159 -3.48 22.33 25.70
N CYS A 160 -3.62 22.26 24.37
CA CYS A 160 -3.96 23.43 23.55
C CYS A 160 -5.39 23.92 23.79
N ASN A 161 -6.29 22.99 24.08
CA ASN A 161 -7.72 23.29 24.23
C ASN A 161 -8.16 23.29 25.70
N ALA A 162 -7.21 23.34 26.64
CA ALA A 162 -7.53 23.52 28.05
C ALA A 162 -8.33 24.83 28.24
N PRO A 163 -9.42 24.82 29.02
CA PRO A 163 -10.19 26.03 29.28
C PRO A 163 -9.29 27.07 29.94
N ARG A 164 -9.02 28.17 29.23
CA ARG A 164 -8.29 29.31 29.80
C ARG A 164 -9.12 29.87 30.95
N ALA A 165 -8.52 30.01 32.12
CA ALA A 165 -9.15 30.70 33.25
C ALA A 165 -9.65 32.07 32.77
N ALA A 166 -10.93 32.35 33.02
CA ALA A 166 -11.62 33.54 32.56
C ALA A 166 -10.80 34.81 32.88
N SER A 167 -10.28 35.47 31.84
CA SER A 167 -9.68 36.79 32.01
C SER A 167 -10.82 37.79 32.26
N PRO A 168 -10.71 38.68 33.28
CA PRO A 168 -11.81 39.58 33.62
C PRO A 168 -12.07 40.58 32.47
N ASN A 169 -13.31 40.56 31.99
CA ASN A 169 -13.93 41.47 31.03
C ASN A 169 -13.33 42.89 30.99
N LYS A 170 -12.71 43.29 29.87
CA LYS A 170 -12.61 44.72 29.53
C LYS A 170 -13.93 45.16 28.88
N LYS A 171 -14.80 45.76 29.69
CA LYS A 171 -15.97 46.52 29.24
C LYS A 171 -15.53 47.64 28.29
N GLY A 172 -15.70 47.42 26.98
CA GLY A 172 -15.59 48.46 25.95
C GLY A 172 -16.80 49.40 26.00
N LYS A 173 -16.52 50.70 26.13
CA LYS A 173 -17.47 51.81 26.29
C LYS A 173 -18.48 51.92 25.15
N LYS A 174 -19.78 52.05 25.49
CA LYS A 174 -20.81 52.66 24.63
C LYS A 174 -20.38 54.09 24.26
N LYS A 175 -20.19 54.36 22.97
CA LYS A 175 -20.21 55.73 22.41
C LYS A 175 -21.46 55.89 21.56
N SER A 176 -22.35 56.78 21.99
CA SER A 176 -23.43 57.33 21.19
C SER A 176 -22.89 58.40 20.24
N LYS A 177 -23.29 58.40 18.96
CA LYS A 177 -23.65 59.63 18.20
C LYS A 177 -24.11 59.38 16.75
N LYS A 178 -25.34 59.86 16.51
CA LYS A 178 -25.83 60.70 15.39
C LYS A 178 -25.78 60.19 13.92
N LYS A 179 -26.99 59.94 13.41
CA LYS A 179 -27.48 60.01 12.02
C LYS A 179 -26.96 61.21 11.20
N ALA A 180 -26.46 60.94 9.99
CA ALA A 180 -26.55 61.75 8.77
C ALA A 180 -26.24 60.82 7.57
N LYS A 181 -27.25 60.25 6.90
CA LYS A 181 -27.85 60.67 5.61
C LYS A 181 -26.85 60.76 4.44
N GLY A 182 -26.76 59.65 3.69
CA GLY A 182 -26.61 59.67 2.23
C GLY A 182 -25.32 59.05 1.70
N GLY A 183 -25.46 57.90 1.02
CA GLY A 183 -24.44 57.38 0.09
C GLY A 183 -23.93 55.98 0.46
N TRP A 184 -24.37 54.99 -0.32
CA TRP A 184 -23.73 53.71 -0.65
C TRP A 184 -22.86 53.07 0.45
N ASP A 185 -23.35 51.99 1.05
CA ASP A 185 -22.42 50.96 1.52
C ASP A 185 -23.07 49.57 1.49
N SER A 186 -22.36 48.68 0.82
CA SER A 186 -22.59 47.25 0.71
C SER A 186 -21.79 46.58 1.82
N ASP A 187 -22.43 46.34 2.95
CA ASP A 187 -21.85 45.54 4.04
C ASP A 187 -22.84 44.43 4.38
N GLU A 188 -22.79 43.36 3.58
CA GLU A 188 -23.08 42.03 4.12
C GLU A 188 -21.91 41.73 5.07
N GLU A 189 -22.15 41.93 6.37
CA GLU A 189 -21.24 41.46 7.40
C GLU A 189 -21.17 39.93 7.24
N ASP A 190 -20.10 39.46 6.58
CA ASP A 190 -19.67 38.07 6.61
C ASP A 190 -19.56 37.66 8.08
N GLU A 191 -20.60 37.01 8.61
CA GLU A 191 -20.49 36.10 9.73
C GLU A 191 -19.54 34.99 9.29
N SER A 192 -18.24 35.27 9.33
CA SER A 192 -17.21 34.23 9.26
C SER A 192 -17.45 33.36 10.48
N ASP A 193 -18.23 32.30 10.30
CA ASP A 193 -18.29 31.16 11.18
C ASP A 193 -16.87 30.89 11.67
N GLY A 194 -16.67 30.92 12.98
CA GLY A 194 -15.37 30.62 13.57
C GLY A 194 -14.88 29.24 13.07
N PRO A 195 -13.57 28.96 13.17
CA PRO A 195 -13.03 27.69 12.67
C PRO A 195 -13.84 26.52 13.26
N THR A 196 -14.34 25.64 12.39
CA THR A 196 -15.24 24.53 12.71
C THR A 196 -14.67 23.61 13.80
N TYR A 197 -13.34 23.60 13.98
CA TYR A 197 -12.65 22.81 14.97
C TYR A 197 -11.72 23.67 15.85
N PRO A 198 -11.56 23.31 17.13
CA PRO A 198 -10.59 23.95 17.99
C PRO A 198 -9.17 23.71 17.46
N PRO A 199 -8.24 24.64 17.64
CA PRO A 199 -7.04 24.67 16.82
C PRO A 199 -6.09 23.50 17.15
N GLY A 200 -6.15 22.92 18.35
CA GLY A 200 -5.30 21.79 18.75
C GLY A 200 -5.91 20.42 18.43
N ILE A 201 -5.78 19.93 17.20
CA ILE A 201 -6.24 18.59 16.80
C ILE A 201 -5.10 17.56 16.96
N MET A 202 -5.42 16.33 17.38
CA MET A 202 -4.46 15.23 17.54
C MET A 202 -4.40 14.36 16.28
N LYS A 203 -3.44 14.60 15.39
CA LYS A 203 -3.30 13.85 14.13
C LYS A 203 -2.47 12.58 14.36
N PRO A 204 -2.94 11.37 13.93
CA PRO A 204 -2.09 10.19 13.91
C PRO A 204 -0.81 10.41 13.10
N ASP A 205 0.29 9.76 13.48
CA ASP A 205 1.61 9.93 12.85
C ASP A 205 1.74 9.18 11.51
N ILE A 206 0.74 9.40 10.66
CA ILE A 206 0.64 9.00 9.27
C ILE A 206 1.09 10.18 8.41
N THR A 207 1.85 9.90 7.35
CA THR A 207 2.35 10.94 6.44
C THR A 207 1.24 11.33 5.47
N PHE A 208 0.85 12.60 5.51
CA PHE A 208 -0.14 13.17 4.61
C PHE A 208 0.54 13.72 3.35
N PHE A 209 -0.21 13.89 2.26
CA PHE A 209 0.28 14.58 1.08
C PHE A 209 0.72 16.00 1.44
N GLY A 210 1.92 16.37 1.00
CA GLY A 210 2.58 17.63 1.36
C GLY A 210 3.45 17.56 2.63
N GLU A 211 3.41 16.46 3.39
CA GLU A 211 4.34 16.20 4.48
C GLU A 211 5.57 15.42 3.99
N LYS A 212 6.73 15.68 4.60
CA LYS A 212 7.95 14.90 4.35
C LYS A 212 7.82 13.54 5.03
N LEU A 213 8.24 12.46 4.36
CA LEU A 213 8.44 11.19 5.06
C LEU A 213 9.48 11.33 6.19
N LYS A 214 9.38 10.43 7.17
CA LYS A 214 10.36 10.31 8.24
C LYS A 214 11.73 9.93 7.66
N ASP A 215 12.79 10.56 8.16
CA ASP A 215 14.17 10.31 7.70
C ASP A 215 14.59 8.83 7.82
N HIS A 216 13.96 8.05 8.71
CA HIS A 216 14.17 6.61 8.83
C HIS A 216 14.00 5.86 7.50
N PHE A 217 13.06 6.29 6.66
CA PHE A 217 12.85 5.67 5.33
C PHE A 217 14.12 5.74 4.47
N ASP A 218 14.72 6.93 4.35
CA ASP A 218 15.91 7.15 3.52
C ASP A 218 17.12 6.37 4.06
N HIS A 219 17.28 6.34 5.39
CA HIS A 219 18.36 5.60 6.04
C HIS A 219 18.23 4.08 5.82
N SER A 220 17.03 3.53 6.01
CA SER A 220 16.78 2.10 5.77
C SER A 220 16.98 1.75 4.30
N LEU A 221 16.47 2.57 3.37
CA LEU A 221 16.63 2.32 1.94
C LEU A 221 18.11 2.35 1.53
N ALA A 222 18.88 3.29 2.06
CA ALA A 222 20.32 3.37 1.81
C ALA A 222 21.07 2.13 2.33
N ALA A 223 20.71 1.64 3.53
CA ALA A 223 21.31 0.44 4.11
C ALA A 223 20.95 -0.83 3.32
N ASP A 224 19.69 -0.95 2.92
CA ASP A 224 19.16 -2.15 2.29
C ASP A 224 19.59 -2.25 0.82
N ARG A 225 19.76 -1.12 0.11
CA ARG A 225 20.15 -1.07 -1.32
C ARG A 225 21.30 -2.00 -1.69
N SER A 226 22.29 -2.13 -0.81
CA SER A 226 23.49 -2.96 -1.02
C SER A 226 23.29 -4.45 -0.75
N GLN A 227 22.20 -4.82 -0.08
CA GLN A 227 21.93 -6.17 0.41
C GLN A 227 20.75 -6.83 -0.31
N VAL A 228 19.92 -6.06 -1.03
CA VAL A 228 18.80 -6.62 -1.79
C VAL A 228 19.30 -7.45 -2.97
N ASP A 229 18.86 -8.71 -3.01
CA ASP A 229 19.10 -9.67 -4.09
C ASP A 229 17.83 -10.00 -4.90
N LEU A 230 16.64 -9.71 -4.37
CA LEU A 230 15.33 -9.87 -5.02
C LEU A 230 14.35 -8.80 -4.53
N LEU A 231 13.61 -8.17 -5.45
CA LEU A 231 12.48 -7.28 -5.14
C LEU A 231 11.16 -7.97 -5.46
N LEU A 232 10.29 -8.11 -4.46
CA LEU A 232 8.92 -8.56 -4.63
C LEU A 232 7.94 -7.41 -4.37
N VAL A 233 7.19 -6.99 -5.38
CA VAL A 233 6.15 -5.94 -5.29
C VAL A 233 4.77 -6.59 -5.24
N VAL A 234 3.99 -6.34 -4.20
CA VAL A 234 2.69 -7.00 -3.98
C VAL A 234 1.58 -5.98 -3.70
N GLY A 235 0.51 -6.03 -4.50
CA GLY A 235 -0.73 -5.31 -4.22
C GLY A 235 -0.57 -3.77 -4.19
N THR A 236 0.27 -3.21 -5.04
CA THR A 236 0.45 -1.75 -5.12
C THR A 236 0.51 -1.25 -6.56
N SER A 237 0.00 -0.03 -6.77
CA SER A 237 0.04 0.66 -8.06
C SER A 237 1.29 1.53 -8.24
N LEU A 238 2.11 1.69 -7.19
CA LEU A 238 3.36 2.48 -7.19
C LEU A 238 3.23 3.90 -7.75
N LYS A 239 2.09 4.57 -7.57
CA LYS A 239 1.94 5.97 -8.04
C LYS A 239 2.28 7.03 -6.98
N VAL A 240 2.69 6.63 -5.78
CA VAL A 240 2.94 7.57 -4.66
C VAL A 240 4.42 7.55 -4.32
N SER A 241 5.08 8.66 -4.59
CA SER A 241 6.44 8.94 -4.14
C SER A 241 6.47 9.20 -2.63
N PRO A 242 7.60 8.92 -1.96
CA PRO A 242 8.87 8.41 -2.51
C PRO A 242 8.94 6.88 -2.62
N VAL A 243 7.88 6.16 -2.21
CA VAL A 243 7.88 4.69 -2.25
C VAL A 243 7.94 4.13 -3.67
N ALA A 244 7.27 4.80 -4.62
CA ALA A 244 7.39 4.54 -6.05
C ALA A 244 8.84 4.61 -6.56
N ASP A 245 9.63 5.51 -5.97
CA ASP A 245 10.99 5.80 -6.40
C ASP A 245 12.03 4.80 -5.88
N ILE A 246 11.66 3.90 -4.95
CA ILE A 246 12.55 2.85 -4.44
C ILE A 246 13.20 2.06 -5.59
N LEU A 247 12.44 1.77 -6.65
CA LEU A 247 12.92 0.99 -7.79
C LEU A 247 14.08 1.69 -8.52
N CYS A 248 14.06 3.02 -8.60
CA CYS A 248 15.14 3.81 -9.19
C CYS A 248 16.43 3.79 -8.35
N HIS A 249 16.30 3.46 -7.06
CA HIS A 249 17.41 3.37 -6.13
C HIS A 249 17.98 1.96 -6.00
N LEU A 250 17.43 0.93 -6.64
CA LEU A 250 18.00 -0.41 -6.59
C LEU A 250 18.95 -0.66 -7.79
N PRO A 251 19.97 -1.52 -7.63
CA PRO A 251 20.78 -1.96 -8.76
C PRO A 251 19.92 -2.64 -9.84
N HIS A 252 20.18 -2.36 -11.12
CA HIS A 252 19.45 -2.97 -12.25
C HIS A 252 19.61 -4.50 -12.34
N SER A 253 20.60 -5.07 -11.66
CA SER A 253 20.82 -6.52 -11.60
C SER A 253 19.86 -7.24 -10.65
N VAL A 254 19.14 -6.50 -9.78
CA VAL A 254 18.21 -7.09 -8.82
C VAL A 254 16.93 -7.52 -9.57
N PRO A 255 16.59 -8.82 -9.58
CA PRO A 255 15.36 -9.28 -10.21
C PRO A 255 14.12 -8.72 -9.51
N GLN A 256 13.09 -8.44 -10.29
CA GLN A 256 11.85 -7.80 -9.84
C GLN A 256 10.64 -8.65 -10.21
N ILE A 257 9.84 -9.00 -9.21
CA ILE A 257 8.58 -9.75 -9.38
C ILE A 257 7.42 -8.86 -8.96
N LEU A 258 6.44 -8.71 -9.83
CA LEU A 258 5.19 -7.98 -9.55
C LEU A 258 4.04 -8.97 -9.35
N ILE A 259 3.34 -8.85 -8.22
CA ILE A 259 2.08 -9.52 -7.92
C ILE A 259 1.01 -8.44 -7.75
N ASN A 260 0.12 -8.28 -8.71
CA ASN A 260 -0.90 -7.24 -8.62
C ASN A 260 -2.16 -7.58 -9.42
N LYS A 261 -3.28 -6.92 -9.12
CA LYS A 261 -4.52 -7.13 -9.89
C LYS A 261 -4.45 -6.52 -11.30
N THR A 262 -3.73 -5.40 -11.43
CA THR A 262 -3.55 -4.65 -12.68
C THR A 262 -2.06 -4.47 -13.00
N PRO A 263 -1.68 -4.36 -14.30
CA PRO A 263 -0.30 -4.07 -14.66
C PRO A 263 0.11 -2.65 -14.26
N VAL A 264 1.36 -2.49 -13.80
CA VAL A 264 1.96 -1.19 -13.46
C VAL A 264 2.83 -0.73 -14.64
N ARG A 265 2.37 0.27 -15.39
CA ARG A 265 2.95 0.63 -16.71
C ARG A 265 4.25 1.45 -16.68
N HIS A 266 4.61 2.01 -15.54
CA HIS A 266 5.78 2.88 -15.39
C HIS A 266 6.99 2.15 -14.79
N ILE A 267 6.89 0.82 -14.62
CA ILE A 267 7.97 -0.04 -14.15
C ILE A 267 8.10 -1.23 -15.10
N ASN A 268 9.26 -1.88 -15.14
CA ASN A 268 9.53 -3.05 -15.97
C ASN A 268 9.99 -4.22 -15.10
N PRO A 269 9.07 -4.95 -14.44
CA PRO A 269 9.41 -6.13 -13.66
C PRO A 269 9.79 -7.30 -14.58
N ASP A 270 10.69 -8.16 -14.13
CA ASP A 270 11.11 -9.34 -14.89
C ASP A 270 10.00 -10.39 -14.96
N ILE A 271 9.22 -10.54 -13.89
CA ILE A 271 8.08 -11.47 -13.81
C ILE A 271 6.84 -10.71 -13.35
N ILE A 272 5.73 -10.91 -14.04
CA ILE A 272 4.46 -10.26 -13.74
C ILE A 272 3.38 -11.33 -13.51
N LEU A 273 2.85 -11.39 -12.29
CA LEU A 273 1.74 -12.26 -11.88
C LEU A 273 0.50 -11.38 -11.68
N LEU A 274 -0.47 -11.49 -12.58
CA LEU A 274 -1.69 -10.68 -12.54
C LEU A 274 -2.88 -11.46 -12.01
N GLY A 275 -3.57 -10.95 -10.99
CA GLY A 275 -4.75 -11.58 -10.40
C GLY A 275 -4.96 -11.23 -8.93
N ASN A 276 -5.83 -12.00 -8.26
CA ASN A 276 -5.99 -11.89 -6.82
C ASN A 276 -4.68 -12.31 -6.11
N ALA A 277 -4.11 -11.41 -5.30
CA ALA A 277 -2.84 -11.63 -4.63
C ALA A 277 -2.87 -12.87 -3.72
N ASP A 278 -3.96 -13.14 -3.01
CA ASP A 278 -4.06 -14.30 -2.12
C ASP A 278 -4.04 -15.62 -2.90
N THR A 279 -4.71 -15.68 -4.06
CA THR A 279 -4.68 -16.85 -4.94
C THR A 279 -3.28 -17.10 -5.49
N ILE A 280 -2.59 -16.02 -5.91
CA ILE A 280 -1.21 -16.10 -6.40
C ILE A 280 -0.28 -16.60 -5.29
N ILE A 281 -0.39 -16.04 -4.08
CA ILE A 281 0.40 -16.46 -2.93
C ILE A 281 0.14 -17.92 -2.57
N ALA A 282 -1.12 -18.37 -2.58
CA ALA A 282 -1.45 -19.78 -2.33
C ALA A 282 -0.83 -20.71 -3.38
N HIS A 283 -0.87 -20.32 -4.66
CA HIS A 283 -0.21 -21.06 -5.74
C HIS A 283 1.32 -21.11 -5.56
N LEU A 284 1.96 -19.98 -5.24
CA LEU A 284 3.40 -19.93 -4.96
C LEU A 284 3.78 -20.80 -3.76
N CYS A 285 2.98 -20.78 -2.69
CA CYS A 285 3.20 -21.63 -1.53
C CYS A 285 3.15 -23.12 -1.90
N SER A 286 2.16 -23.53 -2.71
CA SER A 286 2.05 -24.88 -3.24
C SER A 286 3.28 -25.28 -4.06
N LYS A 287 3.73 -24.42 -4.99
CA LYS A 287 4.91 -24.67 -5.84
C LYS A 287 6.22 -24.72 -5.04
N LEU A 288 6.32 -23.96 -3.96
CA LEU A 288 7.48 -23.94 -3.06
C LEU A 288 7.45 -25.06 -2.01
N GLY A 289 6.34 -25.80 -1.88
CA GLY A 289 6.13 -26.76 -0.80
C GLY A 289 6.09 -26.09 0.58
N TRP A 290 5.52 -24.88 0.65
CA TRP A 290 5.44 -24.08 1.86
C TRP A 290 4.00 -24.06 2.38
N ASP A 291 3.84 -24.30 3.68
CA ASP A 291 2.54 -24.20 4.35
C ASP A 291 2.35 -22.81 4.96
N LEU A 292 1.25 -22.16 4.62
CA LEU A 292 0.86 -20.88 5.21
C LEU A 292 0.40 -21.10 6.66
N PRO A 293 0.93 -20.35 7.64
CA PRO A 293 0.47 -20.45 9.02
C PRO A 293 -1.01 -20.05 9.11
N PRO A 294 -1.79 -20.60 10.08
CA PRO A 294 -3.17 -20.18 10.29
C PRO A 294 -3.25 -18.71 10.74
N PRO A 295 -4.42 -18.04 10.61
CA PRO A 295 -4.60 -16.69 11.11
C PRO A 295 -4.38 -16.61 12.63
N THR A 296 -3.67 -15.59 13.09
CA THR A 296 -3.27 -15.41 14.51
C THR A 296 -4.45 -15.11 15.45
N VAL A 297 -5.61 -14.70 14.94
CA VAL A 297 -6.75 -14.25 15.76
C VAL A 297 -7.93 -15.21 15.62
N GLN A 298 -8.26 -15.93 16.70
CA GLN A 298 -9.62 -16.47 16.90
C GLN A 298 -10.49 -15.32 17.43
N LEU A 299 -11.39 -14.79 16.61
CA LEU A 299 -12.47 -13.92 17.09
C LEU A 299 -13.41 -14.75 17.98
N SER A 300 -13.84 -14.16 19.09
CA SER A 300 -14.83 -14.72 20.02
C SER A 300 -16.06 -15.27 19.30
N GLU A 301 -16.53 -16.42 19.77
CA GLU A 301 -17.63 -17.22 19.25
C GLU A 301 -18.90 -16.40 18.95
N THR A 302 -19.09 -16.00 17.70
CA THR A 302 -20.41 -15.94 17.01
C THR A 302 -20.15 -15.73 15.52
N PRO A 303 -20.53 -16.68 14.63
CA PRO A 303 -20.34 -16.48 13.20
C PRO A 303 -21.36 -15.44 12.68
N PRO A 304 -20.92 -14.40 11.95
CA PRO A 304 -21.80 -13.75 11.00
C PRO A 304 -22.22 -14.79 9.97
N GLU A 305 -23.51 -14.86 9.66
CA GLU A 305 -24.18 -15.90 8.86
C GLU A 305 -23.73 -15.98 7.38
N LEU A 306 -22.61 -15.33 7.01
CA LEU A 306 -22.06 -15.28 5.65
C LEU A 306 -20.74 -16.04 5.46
N LEU A 307 -20.22 -16.74 6.47
CA LEU A 307 -19.09 -17.66 6.31
C LEU A 307 -19.43 -19.08 6.77
N GLN A 308 -20.37 -19.72 6.07
CA GLN A 308 -20.34 -21.19 6.01
C GLN A 308 -19.23 -21.64 5.06
N THR A 309 -17.98 -21.47 5.49
CA THR A 309 -16.88 -22.23 4.90
C THR A 309 -17.11 -23.70 5.25
N ARG A 310 -17.65 -24.46 4.29
CA ARG A 310 -17.58 -25.92 4.31
C ARG A 310 -16.14 -26.31 4.66
N LYS A 311 -15.95 -27.09 5.73
CA LYS A 311 -14.70 -27.81 6.00
C LYS A 311 -14.36 -28.62 4.75
N ARG A 312 -13.51 -28.06 3.90
CA ARG A 312 -12.95 -28.78 2.76
C ARG A 312 -11.86 -29.68 3.30
N SER A 313 -11.97 -30.95 2.98
CA SER A 313 -11.03 -31.98 3.41
C SER A 313 -9.69 -31.74 2.71
N ALA A 314 -8.59 -32.31 3.24
CA ALA A 314 -7.27 -32.22 2.61
C ALA A 314 -7.24 -32.75 1.15
N ALA A 315 -8.28 -33.46 0.71
CA ALA A 315 -8.44 -33.93 -0.67
C ALA A 315 -9.02 -32.87 -1.64
N ASP A 316 -9.64 -31.80 -1.15
CA ASP A 316 -10.22 -30.72 -1.98
C ASP A 316 -9.20 -29.63 -2.35
N VAL A 317 -7.95 -29.78 -1.92
CA VAL A 317 -6.81 -28.87 -2.21
C VAL A 317 -6.22 -29.13 -3.61
N HIS A 318 -6.63 -30.21 -4.28
CA HIS A 318 -6.19 -30.56 -5.63
C HIS A 318 -7.10 -29.95 -6.72
N ALA A 319 -6.82 -28.69 -7.05
CA ALA A 319 -6.74 -28.13 -8.41
C ALA A 319 -6.71 -26.59 -8.33
N LEU A 320 -5.63 -26.01 -7.81
CA LEU A 320 -5.33 -24.62 -8.16
C LEU A 320 -5.06 -24.62 -9.67
N GLU A 321 -5.94 -23.99 -10.45
CA GLU A 321 -5.74 -23.86 -11.90
C GLU A 321 -4.36 -23.27 -12.18
N GLU A 322 -3.64 -23.88 -13.12
CA GLU A 322 -2.35 -23.34 -13.57
C GLU A 322 -2.60 -21.97 -14.23
N PRO A 323 -1.79 -20.96 -13.90
CA PRO A 323 -1.97 -19.64 -14.48
C PRO A 323 -1.71 -19.66 -15.98
N ARG A 324 -2.49 -18.86 -16.72
CA ARG A 324 -2.29 -18.71 -18.17
C ARG A 324 -1.09 -17.81 -18.42
N ARG A 325 -0.03 -18.36 -19.02
CA ARG A 325 1.10 -17.57 -19.53
C ARG A 325 0.69 -16.79 -20.79
N VAL A 326 1.15 -15.55 -20.91
CA VAL A 326 0.85 -14.66 -22.05
C VAL A 326 1.94 -14.82 -23.11
N GLY A 327 1.68 -15.62 -24.15
CA GLY A 327 2.69 -15.95 -25.16
C GLY A 327 3.92 -16.62 -24.54
N GLU A 328 5.12 -16.21 -24.98
CA GLU A 328 6.40 -16.63 -24.40
C GLU A 328 6.96 -15.61 -23.38
N SER A 329 6.15 -14.65 -22.95
CA SER A 329 6.59 -13.66 -21.96
C SER A 329 6.63 -14.22 -20.53
N HIS A 330 7.21 -13.47 -19.60
CA HIS A 330 7.16 -13.75 -18.16
C HIS A 330 5.93 -13.16 -17.47
N VAL A 331 4.83 -13.01 -18.23
CA VAL A 331 3.53 -12.55 -17.72
C VAL A 331 2.58 -13.72 -17.55
N PHE A 332 2.05 -13.87 -16.34
CA PHE A 332 1.15 -14.96 -15.93
C PHE A 332 -0.16 -14.39 -15.41
N LEU A 333 -1.28 -14.93 -15.89
CA LEU A 333 -2.62 -14.49 -15.53
C LEU A 333 -3.30 -15.53 -14.64
N PHE A 334 -3.81 -15.05 -13.52
CA PHE A 334 -4.62 -15.78 -12.55
C PHE A 334 -6.07 -15.28 -12.59
N ASP A 335 -6.95 -16.02 -11.94
CA ASP A 335 -8.34 -15.60 -11.80
C ASP A 335 -8.47 -14.23 -11.08
N GLY A 336 -9.44 -13.44 -11.52
CA GLY A 336 -9.66 -12.07 -11.04
C GLY A 336 -8.64 -11.03 -11.52
N ALA A 337 -7.78 -11.37 -12.49
CA ALA A 337 -6.91 -10.40 -13.16
C ALA A 337 -7.76 -9.32 -13.84
N ASP A 338 -7.50 -8.06 -13.49
CA ASP A 338 -8.23 -6.94 -14.05
C ASP A 338 -7.60 -6.53 -15.38
N LEU A 339 -8.21 -6.99 -16.47
CA LEU A 339 -7.76 -6.83 -17.84
C LEU A 339 -8.23 -5.52 -18.47
N LEU A 340 -8.47 -4.46 -17.69
CA LEU A 340 -8.82 -3.10 -18.14
C LEU A 340 -7.90 -2.51 -19.22
N SER A 341 -6.84 -3.21 -19.63
CA SER A 341 -6.14 -2.93 -20.89
C SER A 341 -5.83 -4.18 -21.69
N GLY A 342 -6.86 -4.76 -22.32
CA GLY A 342 -6.71 -5.83 -23.32
C GLY A 342 -5.74 -5.47 -24.46
N GLU A 343 -5.55 -4.18 -24.78
CA GLU A 343 -4.52 -3.73 -25.72
C GLU A 343 -3.09 -3.97 -25.23
N TRP A 344 -2.82 -3.79 -23.94
CA TRP A 344 -1.49 -4.01 -23.36
C TRP A 344 -1.11 -5.49 -23.44
N LEU A 345 -2.03 -6.40 -23.09
CA LEU A 345 -1.81 -7.84 -23.24
C LEU A 345 -1.59 -8.24 -24.70
N LYS A 346 -2.42 -7.73 -25.62
CA LYS A 346 -2.26 -7.98 -27.06
C LYS A 346 -0.91 -7.51 -27.58
N ASN A 347 -0.39 -6.40 -27.06
CA ASN A 347 0.94 -5.90 -27.46
C ASN A 347 2.06 -6.82 -26.97
N ILE A 348 1.98 -7.36 -25.76
CA ILE A 348 2.96 -8.32 -25.23
C ILE A 348 2.91 -9.64 -26.01
N GLU A 349 1.71 -10.14 -26.32
CA GLU A 349 1.54 -11.34 -27.15
C GLU A 349 2.15 -11.13 -28.55
N ARG A 350 1.97 -9.94 -29.13
CA ARG A 350 2.58 -9.57 -30.42
C ARG A 350 4.10 -9.47 -30.36
N GLN A 351 4.67 -8.82 -29.34
CA GLN A 351 6.12 -8.72 -29.18
C GLN A 351 6.76 -10.11 -29.07
N SER A 352 6.16 -10.99 -28.28
CA SER A 352 6.59 -12.39 -28.11
C SER A 352 6.46 -13.21 -29.41
N SER A 353 5.57 -12.82 -30.33
CA SER A 353 5.48 -13.47 -31.65
C SER A 353 6.51 -12.95 -32.65
N VAL A 354 6.89 -11.68 -32.59
CA VAL A 354 7.87 -11.08 -33.50
C VAL A 354 9.29 -11.54 -33.18
N GLU A 355 9.65 -11.73 -31.91
CA GLU A 355 10.94 -12.29 -31.51
C GLU A 355 11.13 -13.73 -32.07
N ARG A 356 10.04 -14.51 -32.16
CA ARG A 356 10.09 -15.86 -32.76
C ARG A 356 10.39 -15.87 -34.25
N ASP A 357 9.97 -14.85 -34.99
CA ASP A 357 10.20 -14.78 -36.44
C ASP A 357 11.63 -14.30 -36.77
N MET A 358 12.29 -13.60 -35.85
CA MET A 358 13.69 -13.13 -36.00
C MET A 358 14.72 -14.22 -35.65
N ASP A 359 14.36 -15.18 -34.78
CA ASP A 359 15.23 -16.30 -34.36
C ASP A 359 15.17 -17.52 -35.30
N GLN A 360 14.46 -17.43 -36.45
CA GLN A 360 14.55 -18.47 -37.47
C GLN A 360 15.89 -18.38 -38.21
N PRO A 361 16.66 -19.49 -38.34
CA PRO A 361 17.92 -19.46 -39.06
C PRO A 361 17.66 -19.12 -40.53
N TYR A 362 18.31 -18.07 -41.00
CA TYR A 362 18.34 -17.68 -42.42
C TYR A 362 18.91 -18.85 -43.25
N ASP A 363 18.03 -19.66 -43.87
CA ASP A 363 18.44 -20.69 -44.81
C ASP A 363 18.94 -20.01 -46.10
N ASN A 364 20.25 -19.78 -46.18
CA ASN A 364 20.93 -19.34 -47.39
C ASN A 364 20.99 -20.48 -48.42
N GLY A 365 19.83 -20.80 -48.99
CA GLY A 365 19.68 -21.71 -50.12
C GLY A 365 20.33 -21.14 -51.39
N VAL A 366 21.61 -21.46 -51.60
CA VAL A 366 22.33 -21.22 -52.86
C VAL A 366 21.63 -22.02 -53.98
N LYS A 367 20.81 -21.34 -54.78
CA LYS A 367 20.20 -21.91 -56.00
C LYS A 367 21.28 -22.15 -57.06
N ARG A 368 21.73 -23.40 -57.20
CA ARG A 368 22.47 -23.86 -58.40
C ARG A 368 21.54 -23.80 -59.62
N GLN A 369 21.77 -22.83 -60.51
CA GLN A 369 21.20 -22.80 -61.86
C GLN A 369 21.66 -24.02 -62.67
N LYS A 370 20.72 -24.86 -63.10
CA LYS A 370 20.95 -25.85 -64.16
C LYS A 370 20.61 -25.21 -65.50
N ASN A 371 21.64 -24.87 -66.28
CA ASN A 371 21.48 -24.54 -67.70
C ASN A 371 21.09 -25.80 -68.48
N ARG A 372 19.97 -25.70 -69.20
CA ARG A 372 19.44 -26.72 -70.09
C ARG A 372 20.04 -26.50 -71.47
N VAL A 373 20.95 -27.38 -71.89
CA VAL A 373 21.50 -27.42 -73.26
C VAL A 373 20.45 -28.03 -74.18
N VAL A 374 20.15 -27.35 -75.27
CA VAL A 374 19.32 -27.81 -76.39
C VAL A 374 20.25 -28.38 -77.45
N MET A 375 20.05 -29.65 -77.81
CA MET A 375 20.22 -30.19 -79.17
C MET A 375 19.24 -31.35 -79.34
#